data_AF-A0A7K3PPE1-F1
#
_entry.id   AF-A0A7K3PPE1-F1
#
_cell.length_a   1.000
_cell.length_b   1.000
_cell.length_c   1.000
_cell.angle_alpha   90.00
_cell.angle_beta   90.00
_cell.angle_gamma   90.00
#
_symmetry.space_group_name_H-M   'P 1'
#
loop_
_entity.id
_entity.type
_entity.pdbx_description
1 polymer ?
#
loop_
_entity_poly.entity_id
_entity_poly.type
_entity_poly.pdbx_seq_one_letter_code
_entity_poly.pdbx_strand_id
1 'polypeptide(L)' 'AEITYGMLRAYGLTEPDLTDAVRLLRATFHGYCALEASGGFGAPRDVQASWDKAVDALHVALENWPQAGGAEEGEGTGG' A
#
# COMPACT_ATOMS: atom_id res chain seq x y z
N ALA A 1 -12.88 -10.91 -3.88
CA ALA A 1 -11.46 -10.88 -4.30
C ALA A 1 -11.32 -10.23 -5.68
N GLU A 2 -12.05 -10.68 -6.70
CA GLU A 2 -12.00 -10.12 -8.07
C GLU A 2 -12.17 -8.60 -8.17
N ILE A 3 -13.07 -7.98 -7.41
CA ILE A 3 -13.27 -6.52 -7.44
C ILE A 3 -12.02 -5.75 -6.96
N THR A 4 -11.29 -6.28 -5.98
CA THR A 4 -10.04 -5.68 -5.46
C THR A 4 -8.93 -5.78 -6.50
N TYR A 5 -8.80 -6.93 -7.17
CA TYR A 5 -7.82 -7.12 -8.24
C TYR A 5 -8.12 -6.23 -9.46
N GLY A 6 -9.39 -6.07 -9.82
CA GLY A 6 -9.82 -5.19 -10.93
C GLY A 6 -9.51 -3.72 -10.70
N MET A 7 -9.73 -3.20 -9.49
CA MET A 7 -9.37 -1.82 -9.14
C MET A 7 -7.85 -1.60 -9.09
N LEU A 8 -7.09 -2.60 -8.64
CA LEU A 8 -5.63 -2.48 -8.57
C LEU A 8 -4.93 -2.49 -9.92
N ARG A 9 -5.54 -3.09 -10.96
CA ARG A 9 -5.02 -2.98 -12.33
C ARG A 9 -4.99 -1.52 -12.83
N ALA A 10 -5.80 -0.62 -12.28
CA ALA A 10 -5.73 0.80 -12.61
C ALA A 10 -4.39 1.44 -12.18
N TYR A 11 -3.68 0.83 -11.23
CA TYR A 11 -2.33 1.23 -10.80
C TYR A 11 -1.21 0.59 -11.64
N GLY A 12 -1.54 -0.14 -12.72
CA GLY A 12 -0.55 -0.79 -13.58
C GLY A 12 0.16 -1.99 -12.94
N LEU A 13 -0.30 -2.45 -11.77
CA LEU A 13 0.32 -3.57 -11.05
C LEU A 13 -0.01 -4.92 -11.71
N THR A 14 1.02 -5.73 -11.91
CA THR A 14 0.93 -7.12 -12.35
C THR A 14 1.50 -8.06 -11.29
N GLU A 15 1.29 -9.36 -11.42
CA GLU A 15 1.94 -10.31 -10.49
C GLU A 15 3.48 -10.26 -10.63
N PRO A 16 4.23 -10.40 -9.53
CA PRO A 16 3.79 -10.67 -8.15
C PRO A 16 3.34 -9.44 -7.34
N ASP A 17 3.66 -8.22 -7.81
CA ASP A 17 3.41 -6.96 -7.10
C ASP A 17 1.93 -6.75 -6.78
N LEU A 18 1.05 -7.20 -7.67
CA LEU A 18 -0.40 -7.16 -7.47
C LEU A 18 -0.83 -7.92 -6.20
N THR A 19 -0.28 -9.10 -5.95
CA THR A 19 -0.56 -9.88 -4.74
C THR A 19 -0.10 -9.13 -3.49
N ASP A 20 1.08 -8.54 -3.53
CA ASP A 20 1.64 -7.84 -2.36
C ASP A 20 0.93 -6.51 -2.07
N ALA A 21 0.50 -5.78 -3.10
CA ALA A 21 -0.38 -4.63 -2.96
C ALA A 21 -1.73 -4.99 -2.32
N VAL A 22 -2.35 -6.11 -2.72
CA VAL A 22 -3.58 -6.61 -2.10
C VAL A 22 -3.37 -6.94 -0.62
N ARG A 23 -2.22 -7.54 -0.28
CA ARG A 23 -1.87 -7.87 1.11
C ARG A 23 -1.72 -6.61 1.95
N LEU A 24 -1.02 -5.60 1.44
CA LEU A 24 -0.88 -4.29 2.10
C LEU A 24 -2.24 -3.67 2.40
N LEU A 25 -3.10 -3.53 1.38
CA LEU A 25 -4.43 -2.92 1.56
C LEU A 25 -5.26 -3.65 2.61
N ARG A 26 -5.30 -4.99 2.54
CA ARG A 26 -6.07 -5.80 3.49
C ARG A 26 -5.56 -5.66 4.92
N ALA A 27 -4.24 -5.70 5.11
CA ALA A 27 -3.62 -5.55 6.42
C ALA A 27 -3.88 -4.17 7.01
N THR A 28 -3.72 -3.11 6.22
CA THR A 28 -3.99 -1.73 6.67
C THR A 28 -5.44 -1.56 7.05
N PHE A 29 -6.39 -1.95 6.20
CA PHE A 29 -7.82 -1.76 6.48
C PHE A 29 -8.26 -2.55 7.72
N HIS A 30 -7.87 -3.82 7.80
CA HIS A 30 -8.23 -4.67 8.94
C HIS A 30 -7.60 -4.15 10.24
N GLY A 31 -6.30 -3.81 10.20
CA GLY A 31 -5.59 -3.27 11.35
C GLY A 31 -6.19 -1.96 11.84
N TYR A 32 -6.58 -1.07 10.92
CA TYR A 32 -7.20 0.20 11.26
C TYR A 32 -8.54 0.01 11.99
N CYS A 33 -9.45 -0.81 11.43
CA CYS A 33 -10.73 -1.10 12.07
C CYS A 33 -10.56 -1.80 13.43
N ALA A 34 -9.57 -2.70 13.56
CA ALA A 34 -9.30 -3.38 14.81
C ALA A 34 -8.80 -2.42 15.90
N LEU A 35 -7.89 -1.50 15.54
CA LEU A 35 -7.40 -0.46 16.44
C LEU A 35 -8.50 0.52 16.83
N GLU A 36 -9.34 0.94 15.89
CA GLU A 36 -10.48 1.82 16.17
C GLU A 36 -11.49 1.15 17.12
N ALA A 37 -11.92 -0.08 16.81
CA ALA A 37 -12.91 -0.81 17.60
C ALA A 37 -12.44 -1.12 19.03
N SER A 38 -11.12 -1.24 19.24
CA SER A 38 -10.53 -1.45 20.56
C SER A 38 -10.12 -0.16 21.27
N GLY A 39 -10.30 1.01 20.65
CA GLY A 39 -9.82 2.30 21.18
C GLY A 39 -8.28 2.40 21.23
N GLY A 40 -7.56 1.60 20.45
CA GLY A 40 -6.11 1.42 20.51
C GLY A 40 -5.26 2.58 19.97
N PHE A 41 -5.85 3.61 19.36
CA PHE A 41 -5.09 4.75 18.83
C PHE A 41 -4.57 5.71 19.93
N GLY A 42 -5.32 5.90 21.02
CA GLY A 42 -4.88 6.63 22.23
C GLY A 42 -4.51 8.12 22.06
N ALA A 43 -4.44 8.64 20.83
CA ALA A 43 -4.13 10.04 20.53
C ALA A 43 -5.41 10.90 20.44
N PRO A 44 -5.35 12.21 20.75
CA PRO A 44 -6.52 13.10 20.75
C PRO A 44 -7.01 13.49 19.35
N ARG A 45 -6.37 13.00 18.29
CA ARG A 45 -6.74 13.28 16.90
C ARG A 45 -7.94 12.42 16.51
N ASP A 46 -8.85 13.01 15.75
CA ASP A 46 -9.96 12.28 15.13
C ASP A 46 -9.45 11.10 14.26
N VAL A 47 -10.09 9.94 14.46
CA VAL A 47 -9.73 8.69 13.80
C VAL A 47 -10.09 8.78 12.31
N GLN A 48 -11.25 9.35 11.97
CA GLN A 48 -11.67 9.51 10.58
C GLN A 48 -10.70 10.40 9.79
N ALA A 49 -10.30 11.54 10.36
CA ALA A 49 -9.31 12.43 9.74
C ALA A 49 -7.92 11.77 9.55
N SER A 50 -7.62 10.71 10.29
CA SER A 50 -6.38 9.94 10.15
C SER A 50 -6.56 8.80 9.14
N TRP A 51 -7.76 8.24 9.02
CA TRP A 51 -8.12 7.28 8.00
C TRP A 51 -8.05 7.88 6.60
N ASP A 52 -8.61 9.08 6.40
CA ASP A 52 -8.57 9.76 5.10
C ASP A 52 -7.12 9.95 4.61
N LYS A 53 -6.21 10.30 5.54
CA LYS A 53 -4.78 10.42 5.25
C LYS A 53 -4.11 9.08 4.96
N ALA A 54 -4.55 7.99 5.59
CA ALA A 54 -4.07 6.65 5.28
C ALA A 54 -4.48 6.22 3.86
N VAL A 55 -5.70 6.54 3.44
CA VAL A 55 -6.17 6.27 2.07
C VAL A 55 -5.38 7.08 1.04
N ASP A 56 -5.17 8.38 1.28
CA ASP A 56 -4.31 9.23 0.43
C ASP A 56 -2.89 8.63 0.30
N ALA A 57 -2.30 8.21 1.42
CA ALA A 57 -0.95 7.63 1.43
C ALA A 57 -0.88 6.28 0.71
N LEU A 58 -1.89 5.43 0.86
CA LEU A 58 -1.97 4.16 0.14
C LEU A 58 -2.09 4.37 -1.37
N HIS A 59 -2.88 5.35 -1.80
CA HIS A 59 -2.97 5.72 -3.21
C HIS A 59 -1.58 6.09 -3.78
N VAL A 60 -0.86 7.00 -3.12
CA VAL A 60 0.51 7.38 -3.53
C VAL A 60 1.47 6.19 -3.54
N ALA A 61 1.38 5.31 -2.54
CA ALA A 61 2.22 4.12 -2.47
C ALA A 61 1.95 3.13 -3.61
N LEU A 62 0.69 2.98 -4.03
CA LEU A 62 0.31 2.13 -5.15
C LEU A 62 0.73 2.72 -6.50
N GLU A 63 0.67 4.04 -6.66
CA GLU A 63 1.18 4.74 -7.86
C GLU A 63 2.70 4.62 -8.00
N ASN A 64 3.42 4.57 -6.89
CA ASN A 64 4.89 4.55 -6.84
C ASN A 64 5.43 3.21 -6.33
N TRP A 65 4.72 2.11 -6.64
CA TRP A 65 5.08 0.79 -6.12
C TRP A 65 6.53 0.42 -6.48
N PRO A 66 7.33 -0.08 -5.53
CA PRO A 66 8.72 -0.42 -5.77
C PRO A 66 8.81 -1.55 -6.81
N GLN A 67 9.41 -1.26 -7.97
CA GLN A 67 9.67 -2.27 -8.98
C GLN A 67 10.94 -3.04 -8.64
N ALA A 68 10.90 -4.37 -8.77
CA ALA A 68 12.02 -5.27 -8.45
C ALA A 68 13.27 -5.14 -9.36
N GLY A 69 13.40 -4.07 -10.17
CA GLY A 69 14.40 -3.96 -11.25
C GLY A 69 15.38 -2.78 -11.18
N GLY A 70 15.51 -2.08 -10.06
CA GLY A 70 16.37 -0.88 -9.95
C GLY A 70 17.73 -1.06 -9.27
N ALA A 71 18.06 -2.26 -8.79
CA ALA A 71 19.24 -2.48 -7.94
C ALA A 71 20.42 -3.21 -8.62
N GLU A 72 20.39 -3.44 -9.94
CA GLU A 72 21.48 -4.07 -10.69
C GLU A 72 21.85 -3.30 -11.97
N GLU A 73 22.07 -1.99 -11.89
CA GLU A 73 22.83 -1.27 -12.94
C GLU A 73 23.79 -0.30 -12.24
N GLY A 74 24.89 -0.84 -11.72
CA GLY A 74 25.84 -0.04 -10.95
C GLY A 74 27.23 -0.63 -10.76
N GLU A 75 27.65 -1.67 -11.50
CA GLU A 75 29.08 -1.97 -11.61
C GLU A 75 29.37 -2.88 -12.81
N GLY A 76 29.73 -2.26 -13.93
CA GLY A 76 30.06 -3.01 -15.14
C GLY A 76 30.49 -2.11 -16.28
N THR A 77 31.80 -1.95 -16.41
CA THR A 77 32.57 -1.65 -17.64
C THR A 77 32.90 -0.20 -18.00
N GLY A 78 34.18 -0.04 -18.35
CA GLY A 78 34.88 1.16 -18.77
C GLY A 78 36.15 1.28 -17.93
N GLY A 79 37.28 0.65 -18.23
CA GLY A 79 37.88 0.32 -19.52
C GLY A 79 39.34 0.79 -19.43
#